data_AF-A0A067MAG4-F1
#
_entry.id   AF-A0A067MAG4-F1
#
_cell.length_a   1.000
_cell.length_b   1.000
_cell.length_c   1.000
_cell.angle_alpha   90.00
_cell.angle_beta   90.00
_cell.angle_gamma   90.00
#
_symmetry.space_group_name_H-M   'P 1'
#
loop_
_entity.id
_entity.type
_entity.pdbx_description
1 polymer ?
#
loop_
_entity_poly.entity_id
_entity_poly.type
_entity_poly.pdbx_seq_one_letter_code
_entity_poly.pdbx_strand_id
1 'polypeptide(L)'
;MQGSKLRRPGPPFHAYLNNTNNHGETDRYIITFANRTVADEWWRLVSTTAPWSDSIRRITPQWYTHRRRNDSSDATRTIRSDRSDGFEAPARSLQKSIMFTRLPDREVSQFNPIPMVEITDHLSGNWFFIRSRINPQEYWYCPAGSDRVRISRNGHDRTMFTIRLVNGESGIVMIGTDDIRIFSSTNSDSVSAMVGADDNRSLAIGRGSITSFKFSALENGFRVRGLRRIFSSQPAASAPPTQAEIDAMDDIVTSGDGEPWDLV
;
A
#
# COMPACT_ATOMS: atom_id res chain seq x y z
N MET A 1 11.86 -9.20 27.05
CA MET A 1 12.52 -8.69 25.83
C MET A 1 12.02 -9.49 24.64
N GLN A 2 11.03 -8.96 23.91
CA GLN A 2 10.56 -9.58 22.66
C GLN A 2 11.59 -9.29 21.58
N GLY A 3 12.20 -10.35 21.03
CA GLY A 3 13.10 -10.23 19.90
C GLY A 3 12.37 -9.63 18.71
N SER A 4 12.76 -8.42 18.31
CA SER A 4 12.38 -7.84 17.03
C SER A 4 12.85 -8.79 15.94
N LYS A 5 11.92 -9.57 15.36
CA LYS A 5 12.17 -10.30 14.12
C LYS A 5 12.76 -9.29 13.14
N LEU A 6 14.04 -9.43 12.81
CA LEU A 6 14.68 -8.61 11.78
C LEU A 6 13.89 -8.82 10.49
N ARG A 7 13.09 -7.82 10.14
CA ARG A 7 12.34 -7.74 8.88
C ARG A 7 13.37 -7.87 7.77
N ARG A 8 13.30 -8.95 6.98
CA ARG A 8 14.15 -9.04 5.77
C ARG A 8 13.77 -7.84 4.90
N PRO A 9 14.71 -6.93 4.60
CA PRO A 9 14.40 -5.83 3.70
C PRO A 9 13.95 -6.42 2.37
N GLY A 10 12.87 -5.87 1.81
CA GLY A 10 12.45 -6.22 0.45
C GLY A 10 13.56 -5.90 -0.56
N PRO A 11 13.42 -6.34 -1.82
CA PRO A 11 14.39 -5.97 -2.85
C PRO A 11 14.45 -4.44 -2.99
N PRO A 12 15.62 -3.89 -3.40
CA PRO A 12 15.73 -2.49 -3.74
C PRO A 12 14.67 -2.06 -4.74
N PHE A 13 14.18 -0.84 -4.57
CA PHE A 13 13.22 -0.24 -5.49
C PHE A 13 13.90 0.89 -6.25
N HIS A 14 13.73 0.93 -7.56
CA HIS A 14 14.40 1.90 -8.42
C HIS A 14 13.38 2.76 -9.14
N ALA A 15 13.69 4.05 -9.28
CA ALA A 15 12.90 5.00 -10.05
C ALA A 15 13.79 5.96 -10.84
N TYR A 16 13.26 6.45 -11.95
CA TYR A 16 13.86 7.53 -12.70
C TYR A 16 13.47 8.89 -12.12
N LEU A 17 14.40 9.83 -12.18
CA LEU A 17 14.16 11.23 -11.90
C LEU A 17 14.76 12.07 -13.02
N ASN A 18 13.89 12.80 -13.73
CA ASN A 18 14.29 13.57 -14.91
C ASN A 18 14.08 15.07 -14.70
N ASN A 19 15.05 15.88 -15.08
CA ASN A 19 14.92 17.34 -15.11
C ASN A 19 13.99 17.78 -16.25
N THR A 20 13.07 18.70 -15.98
CA THR A 20 12.12 19.27 -16.97
C THR A 20 12.49 20.66 -17.46
N ASN A 21 13.64 21.21 -17.04
CA ASN A 21 14.09 22.51 -17.52
C ASN A 21 14.53 22.48 -18.99
N ASN A 22 14.25 23.56 -19.72
CA ASN A 22 14.52 23.73 -21.16
C ASN A 22 15.99 23.98 -21.54
N HIS A 23 16.95 23.92 -20.60
CA HIS A 23 18.33 24.40 -20.79
C HIS A 23 19.40 23.30 -20.93
N GLY A 24 19.06 22.19 -21.58
CA GLY A 24 19.98 21.05 -21.69
C GLY A 24 19.92 20.17 -20.44
N GLU A 25 19.69 18.89 -20.66
CA GLU A 25 19.14 17.93 -19.70
C GLU A 25 20.20 17.37 -18.75
N THR A 26 20.78 18.25 -17.94
CA THR A 26 22.03 17.99 -17.20
C THR A 26 21.88 17.27 -15.87
N ASP A 27 20.65 16.98 -15.42
CA ASP A 27 20.38 16.42 -14.09
C ASP A 27 19.37 15.27 -14.18
N ARG A 28 19.83 14.11 -14.63
CA ARG A 28 19.04 12.87 -14.66
C ARG A 28 19.60 11.91 -13.63
N TYR A 29 18.72 11.26 -12.89
CA TYR A 29 19.12 10.33 -11.84
C TYR A 29 18.35 9.01 -11.93
N ILE A 30 19.01 7.94 -11.53
CA ILE A 30 18.34 6.77 -10.97
C ILE A 30 18.34 6.95 -9.46
N ILE A 31 17.16 6.92 -8.86
CA ILE A 31 17.00 6.84 -7.41
C ILE A 31 16.90 5.36 -7.04
N THR A 32 17.76 4.93 -6.13
CA THR A 32 17.74 3.58 -5.55
C THR A 32 17.28 3.70 -4.10
N PHE A 33 16.13 3.13 -3.80
CA PHE A 33 15.55 3.03 -2.48
C PHE A 33 15.80 1.63 -1.91
N ALA A 34 15.96 1.53 -0.59
CA ALA A 34 16.13 0.25 0.09
C ALA A 34 14.96 -0.72 -0.17
N ASN A 35 13.75 -0.18 -0.35
CA ASN A 35 12.56 -0.88 -0.81
C ASN A 35 11.48 0.15 -1.22
N ARG A 36 10.34 -0.33 -1.71
CA ARG A 36 9.20 0.52 -2.11
C ARG A 36 8.66 1.38 -0.97
N THR A 37 8.56 0.86 0.25
CA THR A 37 8.04 1.62 1.42
C THR A 37 8.85 2.90 1.64
N VAL A 38 10.19 2.82 1.52
CA VAL A 38 11.08 3.99 1.63
C VAL A 38 10.83 4.99 0.50
N ALA A 39 10.51 4.53 -0.70
CA ALA A 39 10.19 5.40 -1.84
C ALA A 39 8.89 6.19 -1.62
N ASP A 40 7.88 5.52 -1.08
CA ASP A 40 6.60 6.15 -0.75
C ASP A 40 6.75 7.14 0.43
N GLU A 41 7.56 6.81 1.45
CA GLU A 41 7.94 7.73 2.55
C GLU A 41 8.67 8.98 2.04
N TRP A 42 9.67 8.79 1.17
CA TRP A 42 10.39 9.90 0.55
C TRP A 42 9.47 10.78 -0.29
N TRP A 43 8.62 10.18 -1.12
CA TRP A 43 7.66 10.92 -1.92
C TRP A 43 6.67 11.70 -1.05
N ARG A 44 6.16 11.09 0.01
CA ARG A 44 5.25 11.75 0.97
C ARG A 44 5.91 12.98 1.60
N LEU A 45 7.17 12.86 2.00
CA LEU A 45 7.94 13.96 2.55
C LEU A 45 8.16 15.08 1.52
N VAL A 46 8.62 14.73 0.32
CA VAL A 46 8.93 15.67 -0.77
C VAL A 46 7.67 16.38 -1.28
N SER A 47 6.56 15.68 -1.42
CA SER A 47 5.30 16.25 -1.96
C SER A 47 4.60 17.20 -1.00
N THR A 48 4.90 17.14 0.30
CA THR A 48 4.25 17.96 1.33
C THR A 48 5.12 19.07 1.88
N THR A 49 6.40 19.11 1.53
CA THR A 49 7.34 20.07 2.11
C THR A 49 7.88 21.01 1.05
N ALA A 50 7.68 22.32 1.25
CA ALA A 50 8.31 23.33 0.41
C ALA A 50 9.85 23.31 0.60
N PRO A 51 10.65 23.66 -0.44
CA PRO A 51 10.23 24.01 -1.81
C PRO A 51 10.01 22.79 -2.73
N TRP A 52 10.11 21.58 -2.19
CA TRP A 52 10.11 20.33 -2.95
C TRP A 52 8.75 19.97 -3.52
N SER A 53 7.71 20.29 -2.78
CA SER A 53 6.31 20.11 -3.19
C SER A 53 5.98 20.83 -4.49
N ASP A 54 6.72 21.86 -4.89
CA ASP A 54 6.51 22.59 -6.15
C ASP A 54 7.51 22.22 -7.25
N SER A 55 8.64 21.62 -6.87
CA SER A 55 9.74 21.34 -7.77
C SER A 55 9.83 19.88 -8.18
N ILE A 56 9.31 18.93 -7.40
CA ILE A 56 9.34 17.50 -7.72
C ILE A 56 7.90 16.99 -7.94
N ARG A 57 7.70 16.23 -9.01
CA ARG A 57 6.42 15.61 -9.38
C ARG A 57 6.61 14.11 -9.60
N ARG A 58 5.70 13.30 -9.06
CA ARG A 58 5.60 11.86 -9.33
C ARG A 58 4.65 11.69 -10.52
N ILE A 59 5.13 11.03 -11.57
CA ILE A 59 4.32 10.66 -12.73
C ILE A 59 3.80 9.23 -12.55
N THR A 60 4.68 8.33 -12.14
CA THR A 60 4.36 6.95 -11.72
C THR A 60 5.23 6.58 -10.51
N PRO A 61 4.97 5.46 -9.81
CA PRO A 61 5.85 5.02 -8.73
C PRO A 61 7.33 4.88 -9.11
N GLN A 62 7.63 4.60 -10.39
CA GLN A 62 8.98 4.46 -10.93
C GLN A 62 9.46 5.67 -11.76
N TRP A 63 8.67 6.74 -11.87
CA TRP A 63 9.02 7.89 -12.69
C TRP A 63 8.67 9.21 -12.02
N TYR A 64 9.69 10.01 -11.76
CA TYR A 64 9.59 11.34 -11.19
C TYR A 64 10.17 12.37 -12.16
N THR A 65 9.69 13.60 -12.05
CA THR A 65 10.29 14.75 -12.69
C THR A 65 10.66 15.79 -11.65
N HIS A 66 11.68 16.60 -11.93
CA HIS A 66 11.97 17.76 -11.13
C HIS A 66 12.21 19.00 -11.99
N ARG A 67 11.93 20.16 -11.43
CA ARG A 67 12.22 21.47 -12.00
C ARG A 67 13.26 22.17 -11.14
N ARG A 68 14.49 22.28 -11.63
CA ARG A 68 15.56 23.01 -10.94
C ARG A 68 15.35 24.52 -11.11
N ARG A 69 14.74 25.19 -10.14
CA ARG A 69 14.59 26.67 -10.13
C ARG A 69 15.88 27.38 -9.72
N ASN A 70 16.66 26.77 -8.83
CA ASN A 70 17.93 27.24 -8.28
C ASN A 70 18.69 26.07 -7.62
N ASP A 71 19.89 26.31 -7.08
CA ASP A 71 20.67 25.27 -6.37
C ASP A 71 19.97 24.70 -5.12
N SER A 72 18.97 25.40 -4.59
CA SER A 72 18.13 24.89 -3.49
C SER A 72 17.02 23.94 -3.94
N SER A 73 16.89 23.69 -5.24
CA SER A 73 15.90 22.77 -5.82
C SER A 73 16.52 21.54 -6.52
N ASP A 74 17.79 21.26 -6.24
CA ASP A 74 18.42 19.99 -6.59
C ASP A 74 17.81 18.85 -5.75
N ALA A 75 17.20 17.88 -6.43
CA ALA A 75 16.53 16.76 -5.77
C ALA A 75 17.46 15.91 -4.88
N THR A 76 18.77 15.88 -5.15
CA THR A 76 19.72 15.16 -4.28
C THR A 76 19.79 15.79 -2.89
N ARG A 77 19.43 17.08 -2.75
CA ARG A 77 19.37 17.76 -1.45
C ARG A 77 18.26 17.23 -0.56
N THR A 78 17.26 16.52 -1.09
CA THR A 78 16.18 15.91 -0.30
C THR A 78 16.67 14.82 0.66
N ILE A 79 17.94 14.43 0.63
CA ILE A 79 18.50 13.45 1.58
C ILE A 79 19.74 13.97 2.31
N ARG A 80 20.07 15.27 2.17
CA ARG A 80 21.23 15.86 2.85
C ARG A 80 20.86 16.27 4.28
N SER A 81 21.76 15.96 5.20
CA SER A 81 21.58 16.11 6.65
C SER A 81 22.14 17.42 7.22
N ASP A 82 22.67 18.31 6.37
CA ASP A 82 23.30 19.59 6.69
C ASP A 82 22.34 20.78 6.52
N ARG A 83 21.02 20.55 6.64
CA ARG A 83 19.99 21.50 6.25
C ARG A 83 19.31 22.17 7.44
N SER A 84 19.09 23.48 7.34
CA SER A 84 18.43 24.29 8.37
C SER A 84 16.94 24.59 8.09
N ASP A 85 16.34 23.99 7.07
CA ASP A 85 14.99 24.31 6.58
C ASP A 85 13.87 23.41 7.16
N GLY A 86 14.11 22.79 8.32
CA GLY A 86 13.14 21.87 8.95
C GLY A 86 13.02 20.50 8.27
N PHE A 87 13.71 20.30 7.14
CA PHE A 87 13.75 19.05 6.38
C PHE A 87 14.70 18.00 7.02
N GLU A 88 15.49 18.42 8.02
CA GLU A 88 16.67 17.71 8.50
C GLU A 88 16.36 16.38 9.20
N ALA A 89 15.35 16.37 10.09
CA ALA A 89 15.05 15.17 10.89
C ALA A 89 14.46 14.02 10.06
N PRO A 90 13.45 14.23 9.19
CA PRO A 90 12.96 13.18 8.29
C PRO A 90 13.99 12.77 7.22
N ALA A 91 14.82 13.69 6.73
CA ALA A 91 15.86 13.35 5.76
C ALA A 91 16.94 12.44 6.35
N ARG A 92 17.30 12.62 7.63
CA ARG A 92 18.31 11.80 8.30
C ARG A 92 17.91 10.32 8.40
N SER A 93 16.63 10.00 8.59
CA SER A 93 16.18 8.60 8.61
C SER A 93 16.23 7.96 7.21
N LEU A 94 15.98 8.76 6.16
CA LEU A 94 15.99 8.31 4.77
C LEU A 94 17.40 8.27 4.14
N GLN A 95 18.36 9.05 4.65
CA GLN A 95 19.69 9.21 4.06
C GLN A 95 20.45 7.89 3.85
N LYS A 96 20.26 6.91 4.75
CA LYS A 96 20.92 5.60 4.65
C LYS A 96 20.16 4.59 3.78
N SER A 97 18.99 4.98 3.30
CA SER A 97 18.04 4.10 2.61
C SER A 97 17.76 4.56 1.17
N ILE A 98 18.38 5.67 0.74
CA ILE A 98 18.20 6.28 -0.58
C ILE A 98 19.56 6.65 -1.17
N MET A 99 19.79 6.28 -2.41
CA MET A 99 20.97 6.66 -3.18
C MET A 99 20.55 7.28 -4.51
N PHE A 100 21.17 8.40 -4.88
CA PHE A 100 20.99 9.02 -6.21
C PHE A 100 22.22 8.71 -7.06
N THR A 101 22.02 8.08 -8.21
CA THR A 101 23.06 7.83 -9.20
C THR A 101 22.81 8.77 -10.38
N ARG A 102 23.71 9.73 -10.58
CA ARG A 102 23.63 10.63 -11.74
C ARG A 102 23.87 9.84 -13.02
N LEU A 103 22.98 10.01 -13.99
CA LEU A 103 23.12 9.47 -15.33
C LEU A 103 23.94 10.45 -16.20
N PRO A 104 24.69 9.94 -17.19
CA PRO A 104 25.36 10.81 -18.15
C PRO A 104 24.35 11.65 -18.94
N ASP A 105 24.80 12.71 -19.60
CA ASP A 105 23.95 13.55 -20.44
C ASP A 105 23.48 12.79 -21.70
N ARG A 106 22.43 13.28 -22.38
CA ARG A 106 21.79 12.57 -23.50
C ARG A 106 22.72 12.30 -24.69
N GLU A 107 23.82 13.02 -24.77
CA GLU A 107 24.81 12.89 -25.85
C GLU A 107 25.64 11.60 -25.74
N VAL A 108 25.61 10.92 -24.60
CA VAL A 108 26.30 9.64 -24.40
C VAL A 108 25.29 8.50 -24.50
N SER A 109 25.55 7.55 -25.40
CA SER A 109 24.73 6.35 -25.61
C SER A 109 24.89 5.34 -24.46
N GLN A 110 24.47 5.73 -23.26
CA GLN A 110 24.35 4.83 -22.11
C GLN A 110 22.89 4.78 -21.70
N PHE A 111 22.25 3.66 -22.04
CA PHE A 111 20.89 3.35 -21.64
C PHE A 111 20.95 2.46 -20.41
N ASN A 112 20.44 2.96 -19.27
CA ASN A 112 20.36 2.21 -18.03
C ASN A 112 18.88 1.88 -17.75
N PRO A 113 18.30 0.84 -18.38
CA PRO A 113 16.91 0.46 -18.18
C PRO A 113 16.70 -0.07 -16.76
N ILE A 114 15.73 0.50 -16.05
CA ILE A 114 15.18 -0.06 -14.83
C ILE A 114 14.06 -1.03 -15.24
N PRO A 115 14.01 -2.26 -14.69
CA PRO A 115 12.90 -3.15 -14.92
C PRO A 115 11.56 -2.49 -14.55
N MET A 116 10.59 -2.57 -15.46
CA MET A 116 9.22 -2.16 -15.16
C MET A 116 8.64 -3.09 -14.10
N VAL A 117 8.09 -2.50 -13.05
CA VAL A 117 7.39 -3.22 -11.99
C VAL A 117 5.94 -2.75 -12.01
N GLU A 118 5.01 -3.69 -12.13
CA GLU A 118 3.58 -3.41 -12.03
C GLU A 118 3.25 -3.05 -10.58
N ILE A 119 3.03 -1.77 -10.33
CA ILE A 119 2.83 -1.22 -8.98
C ILE A 119 1.69 -0.21 -9.00
N THR A 120 0.70 -0.44 -8.14
CA THR A 120 -0.40 0.49 -7.90
C THR A 120 0.01 1.54 -6.87
N ASP A 121 -0.24 2.82 -7.13
CA ASP A 121 0.01 3.88 -6.15
C ASP A 121 -0.98 3.82 -4.99
N HIS A 122 -0.50 3.73 -3.75
CA HIS A 122 -1.34 3.55 -2.56
C HIS A 122 -1.91 4.89 -2.07
N LEU A 123 -2.73 5.53 -2.90
CA LEU A 123 -3.32 6.83 -2.61
C LEU A 123 -4.56 6.72 -1.70
N SER A 124 -4.60 7.56 -0.67
CA SER A 124 -5.77 7.76 0.19
C SER A 124 -6.97 8.20 -0.66
N GLY A 125 -8.13 7.59 -0.42
CA GLY A 125 -9.37 7.86 -1.15
C GLY A 125 -9.56 7.04 -2.42
N ASN A 126 -8.55 6.31 -2.89
CA ASN A 126 -8.69 5.42 -4.03
C ASN A 126 -9.34 4.09 -3.66
N TRP A 127 -9.84 3.42 -4.70
CA TRP A 127 -10.39 2.07 -4.62
C TRP A 127 -9.32 1.03 -4.99
N PHE A 128 -9.24 -0.04 -4.21
CA PHE A 128 -8.29 -1.12 -4.39
C PHE A 128 -8.97 -2.48 -4.25
N PHE A 129 -8.45 -3.49 -4.92
CA PHE A 129 -8.62 -4.85 -4.45
C PHE A 129 -7.52 -5.17 -3.43
N ILE A 130 -7.84 -6.02 -2.46
CA ILE A 130 -6.88 -6.48 -1.45
C ILE A 130 -6.58 -7.94 -1.72
N ARG A 131 -5.30 -8.26 -1.98
CA ARG A 131 -4.84 -9.55 -2.49
C ARG A 131 -3.75 -10.14 -1.60
N SER A 132 -3.72 -11.47 -1.42
CA SER A 132 -2.63 -12.12 -0.69
C SER A 132 -1.32 -11.95 -1.45
N ARG A 133 -0.26 -11.57 -0.73
CA ARG A 133 1.09 -11.47 -1.29
C ARG A 133 1.75 -12.83 -1.42
N ILE A 134 1.28 -13.84 -0.68
CA ILE A 134 1.75 -15.23 -0.79
C ILE A 134 1.07 -15.92 -1.97
N ASN A 135 -0.25 -15.74 -2.11
CA ASN A 135 -1.02 -16.31 -3.20
C ASN A 135 -1.82 -15.24 -3.96
N PRO A 136 -1.32 -14.74 -5.12
CA PRO A 136 -2.00 -13.71 -5.90
C PRO A 136 -3.37 -14.09 -6.50
N GLN A 137 -3.84 -15.32 -6.34
CA GLN A 137 -5.21 -15.72 -6.70
C GLN A 137 -6.20 -15.49 -5.55
N GLU A 138 -5.71 -15.19 -4.35
CA GLU A 138 -6.53 -14.97 -3.17
C GLU A 138 -6.84 -13.49 -2.94
N TYR A 139 -8.12 -13.16 -2.87
CA TYR A 139 -8.61 -11.79 -2.70
C TYR A 139 -9.56 -11.67 -1.52
N TRP A 140 -9.62 -10.49 -0.93
CA TRP A 140 -10.71 -10.13 -0.02
C TRP A 140 -12.01 -10.02 -0.79
N TYR A 141 -13.02 -10.68 -0.26
CA TYR A 141 -14.36 -10.73 -0.82
C TYR A 141 -15.40 -10.51 0.27
N CYS A 142 -16.34 -9.61 0.00
CA CYS A 142 -17.47 -9.31 0.86
C CYS A 142 -18.75 -9.73 0.14
N PRO A 143 -19.34 -10.90 0.45
CA PRO A 143 -20.61 -11.31 -0.13
C PRO A 143 -21.71 -10.29 0.17
N ALA A 144 -22.62 -10.10 -0.77
CA ALA A 144 -23.79 -9.24 -0.57
C ALA A 144 -24.60 -9.71 0.65
N GLY A 145 -24.96 -8.79 1.54
CA GLY A 145 -25.70 -9.08 2.77
C GLY A 145 -24.89 -9.73 3.89
N SER A 146 -23.57 -9.92 3.72
CA SER A 146 -22.68 -10.41 4.78
C SER A 146 -21.97 -9.25 5.50
N ASP A 147 -21.78 -9.41 6.80
CA ASP A 147 -20.99 -8.55 7.68
C ASP A 147 -19.55 -9.06 7.86
N ARG A 148 -19.07 -9.95 6.97
CA ARG A 148 -17.74 -10.56 7.08
C ARG A 148 -16.95 -10.44 5.79
N VAL A 149 -15.66 -10.17 5.96
CA VAL A 149 -14.67 -10.33 4.90
C VAL A 149 -14.28 -11.79 4.82
N ARG A 150 -14.29 -12.34 3.61
CA ARG A 150 -13.86 -13.71 3.29
C ARG A 150 -12.65 -13.65 2.37
N ILE A 151 -11.94 -14.76 2.28
CA ILE A 151 -10.92 -14.97 1.25
C ILE A 151 -11.59 -15.74 0.11
N SER A 152 -11.52 -15.21 -1.10
CA SER A 152 -11.88 -15.92 -2.32
C SER A 152 -10.62 -16.40 -3.02
N ARG A 153 -10.64 -17.64 -3.54
CA ARG A 153 -9.52 -18.28 -4.24
C ARG A 153 -9.67 -18.33 -5.76
N ASN A 154 -10.84 -17.97 -6.29
CA ASN A 154 -11.16 -18.12 -7.70
C ASN A 154 -10.79 -16.90 -8.55
N GLY A 155 -10.16 -15.87 -7.96
CA GLY A 155 -9.74 -14.62 -8.63
C GLY A 155 -10.86 -13.71 -9.15
N HIS A 156 -12.07 -14.25 -9.32
CA HIS A 156 -13.24 -13.57 -9.85
C HIS A 156 -14.08 -12.91 -8.76
N ASP A 157 -14.26 -13.60 -7.62
CA ASP A 157 -14.99 -13.04 -6.49
C ASP A 157 -14.06 -12.14 -5.68
N ARG A 158 -14.13 -10.85 -5.93
CA ARG A 158 -13.31 -9.84 -5.26
C ARG A 158 -14.11 -8.56 -5.03
N THR A 159 -13.85 -7.92 -3.90
CA THR A 159 -14.54 -6.67 -3.54
C THR A 159 -13.56 -5.51 -3.60
N MET A 160 -14.01 -4.38 -4.16
CA MET A 160 -13.24 -3.14 -4.12
C MET A 160 -13.44 -2.46 -2.78
N PHE A 161 -12.35 -1.92 -2.24
CA PHE A 161 -12.34 -1.18 -0.99
C PHE A 161 -11.79 0.21 -1.19
N THR A 162 -12.46 1.22 -0.65
CA THR A 162 -11.87 2.55 -0.50
C THR A 162 -11.03 2.58 0.76
N ILE A 163 -9.77 3.00 0.67
CA ILE A 163 -8.91 3.14 1.84
C ILE A 163 -8.60 4.62 2.05
N ARG A 164 -8.82 5.15 3.25
CA ARG A 164 -8.61 6.58 3.57
C ARG A 164 -7.77 6.75 4.81
N LEU A 165 -6.97 7.80 4.81
CA LEU A 165 -6.32 8.31 6.01
C LEU A 165 -7.37 8.80 7.02
N VAL A 166 -7.10 8.60 8.31
CA VAL A 166 -7.98 9.04 9.40
C VAL A 166 -8.06 10.56 9.50
N ASN A 167 -6.92 11.23 9.34
CA ASN A 167 -6.74 12.69 9.48
C ASN A 167 -6.07 13.28 8.24
N GLY A 168 -6.24 12.67 7.07
CA GLY A 168 -5.55 13.06 5.84
C GLY A 168 -6.50 13.29 4.67
N GLU A 169 -6.03 14.07 3.70
CA GLU A 169 -6.74 14.32 2.46
C GLU A 169 -6.67 13.11 1.51
N SER A 170 -7.57 13.08 0.53
CA SER A 170 -7.49 12.15 -0.60
C SER A 170 -6.34 12.51 -1.53
N GLY A 171 -5.84 11.55 -2.30
CA GLY A 171 -4.74 11.74 -3.26
C GLY A 171 -3.34 11.77 -2.63
N ILE A 172 -3.26 11.51 -1.33
CA ILE A 172 -2.01 11.40 -0.59
C ILE A 172 -1.52 9.94 -0.61
N VAL A 173 -0.23 9.72 -0.90
CA VAL A 173 0.40 8.39 -0.73
C VAL A 173 0.38 7.99 0.74
N MET A 174 -0.21 6.83 1.02
CA MET A 174 -0.26 6.21 2.35
C MET A 174 1.05 5.48 2.65
N ILE A 175 1.57 5.67 3.86
CA ILE A 175 2.81 5.05 4.35
C ILE A 175 2.56 4.24 5.62
N GLY A 176 3.49 3.35 5.98
CA GLY A 176 3.27 2.34 7.02
C GLY A 176 2.88 2.88 8.40
N THR A 177 3.25 4.12 8.73
CA THR A 177 2.93 4.79 9.99
C THR A 177 1.55 5.42 10.05
N ASP A 178 0.86 5.54 8.91
CA ASP A 178 -0.42 6.19 8.80
C ASP A 178 -1.53 5.37 9.44
N ASP A 179 -2.46 6.05 10.12
CA ASP A 179 -3.72 5.44 10.54
C ASP A 179 -4.73 5.52 9.40
N ILE A 180 -5.27 4.37 9.00
CA ILE A 180 -6.20 4.24 7.89
C ILE A 180 -7.55 3.66 8.32
N ARG A 181 -8.54 3.85 7.45
CA ARG A 181 -9.86 3.22 7.48
C ARG A 181 -10.14 2.60 6.12
N ILE A 182 -10.72 1.40 6.12
CA ILE A 182 -11.11 0.66 4.91
C ILE A 182 -12.64 0.63 4.82
N PHE A 183 -13.18 0.86 3.63
CA PHE A 183 -14.61 0.88 3.35
C PHE A 183 -14.94 -0.03 2.17
N SER A 184 -15.89 -0.96 2.34
CA SER A 184 -16.36 -1.84 1.25
C SER A 184 -17.25 -1.11 0.24
N SER A 185 -17.17 -1.47 -1.04
CA SER A 185 -18.07 -0.99 -2.10
C SER A 185 -19.48 -1.57 -2.06
N THR A 186 -19.69 -2.68 -1.35
CA THR A 186 -20.92 -3.50 -1.45
C THR A 186 -22.11 -3.00 -0.63
N ASN A 187 -21.95 -1.96 0.19
CA ASN A 187 -23.04 -1.39 0.98
C ASN A 187 -23.48 -0.06 0.37
N SER A 188 -24.59 -0.10 -0.39
CA SER A 188 -25.18 1.02 -1.13
C SER A 188 -25.69 2.16 -0.25
N ASP A 189 -25.84 1.95 1.06
CA ASP A 189 -26.39 2.94 1.98
C ASP A 189 -25.40 3.30 3.08
N SER A 190 -24.62 4.36 2.83
CA SER A 190 -24.08 5.33 3.81
C SER A 190 -23.29 4.84 5.02
N VAL A 191 -23.07 3.54 5.17
CA VAL A 191 -22.30 2.95 6.27
C VAL A 191 -21.10 2.26 5.66
N SER A 192 -20.09 3.08 5.43
CA SER A 192 -18.68 2.78 5.58
C SER A 192 -18.44 1.54 6.45
N ALA A 193 -18.47 0.40 5.79
CA ALA A 193 -18.27 -0.91 6.36
C ALA A 193 -16.80 -0.99 6.76
N MET A 194 -16.50 -0.75 8.05
CA MET A 194 -15.13 -0.69 8.53
C MET A 194 -14.61 -2.10 8.74
N VAL A 195 -13.47 -2.38 8.13
CA VAL A 195 -12.70 -3.60 8.42
C VAL A 195 -11.91 -3.33 9.70
N GLY A 196 -12.38 -3.89 10.81
CA GLY A 196 -11.69 -3.83 12.10
C GLY A 196 -11.15 -5.20 12.48
N ALA A 197 -10.04 -5.23 13.20
CA ALA A 197 -9.64 -6.39 13.99
C ALA A 197 -10.42 -6.34 15.31
N ASP A 198 -11.27 -7.34 15.58
CA ASP A 198 -11.87 -7.51 16.91
C ASP A 198 -10.79 -7.81 17.98
N ASP A 199 -11.17 -7.93 19.25
CA ASP A 199 -10.24 -8.33 20.34
C ASP A 199 -9.51 -9.65 20.05
N ASN A 200 -10.02 -10.44 19.10
CA ASN A 200 -9.47 -11.71 18.62
C ASN A 200 -8.72 -11.59 17.26
N ARG A 201 -8.48 -10.38 16.75
CA ARG A 201 -7.81 -10.07 15.47
C ARG A 201 -8.51 -10.59 14.20
N SER A 202 -9.80 -10.91 14.28
CA SER A 202 -10.62 -11.30 13.13
C SER A 202 -11.07 -10.05 12.37
N LEU A 203 -11.04 -10.12 11.03
CA LEU A 203 -11.53 -9.06 10.17
C LEU A 203 -13.06 -9.14 10.04
N ALA A 204 -13.76 -8.17 10.60
CA ALA A 204 -15.21 -8.05 10.49
C ALA A 204 -15.60 -6.75 9.78
N ILE A 205 -16.74 -6.77 9.09
CA ILE A 205 -17.36 -5.59 8.52
C ILE A 205 -18.39 -5.07 9.52
N GLY A 206 -18.01 -4.06 10.29
CA GLY A 206 -18.87 -3.48 11.31
C GLY A 206 -19.61 -2.22 10.84
N ARG A 207 -20.80 -2.00 11.40
CA ARG A 207 -21.43 -0.66 11.49
C ARG A 207 -21.13 -0.12 12.90
N GLY A 208 -20.28 0.89 13.06
CA GLY A 208 -20.01 1.49 14.37
C GLY A 208 -18.54 1.87 14.64
N SER A 209 -18.19 1.93 15.94
CA SER A 209 -16.95 2.50 16.51
C SER A 209 -15.72 2.31 15.62
N ILE A 210 -15.10 3.44 15.31
CA ILE A 210 -14.09 3.58 14.28
C ILE A 210 -12.76 3.02 14.77
N THR A 211 -12.47 1.75 14.48
CA THR A 211 -11.14 1.18 14.72
C THR A 211 -10.26 1.48 13.51
N SER A 212 -9.59 2.63 13.53
CA SER A 212 -8.46 2.84 12.63
C SER A 212 -7.31 1.94 13.00
N PHE A 213 -6.50 1.56 12.02
CA PHE A 213 -5.27 0.80 12.26
C PHE A 213 -4.16 1.29 11.33
N LYS A 214 -2.92 0.90 11.65
CA LYS A 214 -1.75 1.30 10.88
C LYS A 214 -1.76 0.68 9.49
N PHE A 215 -1.45 1.45 8.45
CA PHE A 215 -1.36 0.95 7.07
C PHE A 215 -0.42 -0.26 6.96
N SER A 216 0.68 -0.26 7.71
CA SER A 216 1.61 -1.39 7.81
C SER A 216 1.00 -2.69 8.35
N ALA A 217 -0.21 -2.68 8.93
CA ALA A 217 -0.90 -3.90 9.35
C ALA A 217 -1.28 -4.80 8.15
N LEU A 218 -1.52 -4.22 6.96
CA LEU A 218 -1.78 -5.00 5.74
C LEU A 218 -0.56 -5.87 5.40
N GLU A 219 0.65 -5.30 5.49
CA GLU A 219 1.89 -6.01 5.19
C GLU A 219 2.27 -7.06 6.25
N ASN A 220 1.87 -6.86 7.51
CA ASN A 220 2.14 -7.80 8.60
C ASN A 220 1.09 -8.90 8.70
N GLY A 221 0.03 -8.77 7.90
CA GLY A 221 -1.09 -9.68 7.86
C GLY A 221 -2.02 -9.58 9.05
N PHE A 222 -3.25 -10.04 8.80
CA PHE A 222 -4.24 -10.25 9.84
C PHE A 222 -4.33 -11.75 10.10
N ARG A 223 -4.39 -12.15 11.38
CA ARG A 223 -4.60 -13.56 11.73
C ARG A 223 -6.09 -13.86 11.61
N VAL A 224 -6.48 -14.52 10.53
CA VAL A 224 -7.84 -15.05 10.42
C VAL A 224 -7.82 -16.42 11.09
N ARG A 225 -8.34 -16.53 12.32
CA ARG A 225 -8.46 -17.83 12.99
C ARG A 225 -9.76 -18.49 12.52
N GLY A 226 -9.62 -19.56 11.74
CA GLY A 226 -10.72 -20.47 11.42
C GLY A 226 -11.20 -21.21 12.68
N LEU A 227 -12.51 -21.09 12.99
CA LEU A 227 -13.47 -22.21 13.11
C LEU A 227 -14.64 -21.87 14.06
N ARG A 228 -15.83 -21.86 13.48
CA ARG A 228 -16.89 -22.78 13.90
C ARG A 228 -17.61 -23.20 12.63
N ARG A 229 -17.59 -24.49 12.29
CA ARG A 229 -18.71 -25.08 11.55
C ARG A 229 -19.94 -24.74 12.40
N ILE A 230 -20.69 -23.74 11.99
CA ILE A 230 -22.05 -23.59 12.48
C ILE A 230 -22.77 -24.74 11.80
N PHE A 231 -22.78 -25.91 12.43
CA PHE A 231 -23.96 -26.74 12.33
C PHE A 231 -25.06 -25.84 12.88
N SER A 232 -25.85 -25.26 12.00
CA SER A 232 -27.16 -24.79 12.43
C SER A 232 -27.77 -25.99 13.15
N SER A 233 -28.15 -25.81 14.40
CA SER A 233 -29.20 -26.64 14.98
C SER A 233 -30.44 -26.36 14.15
N GLN A 234 -30.52 -27.07 13.02
CA GLN A 234 -31.66 -27.06 12.12
C GLN A 234 -32.83 -27.59 12.94
N PRO A 235 -33.94 -26.84 13.09
CA PRO A 235 -35.17 -27.50 13.46
C PRO A 235 -35.46 -28.52 12.36
N ALA A 236 -35.62 -29.78 12.76
CA ALA A 236 -35.77 -30.91 11.87
C ALA A 236 -36.80 -30.61 10.76
N ALA A 237 -36.34 -30.68 9.50
CA ALA A 237 -37.07 -30.81 8.23
C ALA A 237 -36.61 -29.83 7.14
N SER A 238 -35.38 -30.00 6.62
CA SER A 238 -35.09 -29.64 5.23
C SER A 238 -33.94 -30.52 4.71
N ALA A 239 -33.99 -30.83 3.41
CA ALA A 239 -33.14 -31.81 2.74
C ALA A 239 -31.63 -31.57 2.99
N PRO A 240 -30.80 -32.64 2.97
CA PRO A 240 -29.36 -32.49 3.06
C PRO A 240 -28.82 -31.59 1.94
N PRO A 241 -27.79 -30.76 2.21
CA PRO A 241 -27.18 -29.91 1.20
C PRO A 241 -26.63 -30.76 0.05
N THR A 242 -26.74 -30.24 -1.16
CA THR A 242 -26.26 -30.90 -2.37
C THR A 242 -24.73 -30.90 -2.42
N GLN A 243 -24.13 -31.87 -3.12
CA GLN A 243 -22.67 -31.94 -3.27
C GLN A 243 -22.08 -30.65 -3.88
N ALA A 244 -22.80 -29.98 -4.78
CA ALA A 244 -22.40 -28.70 -5.34
C ALA A 244 -22.38 -27.55 -4.31
N GLU A 245 -23.27 -27.56 -3.32
CA GLU A 245 -23.24 -26.61 -2.19
C GLU A 245 -22.10 -26.92 -1.22
N ILE A 246 -21.77 -28.20 -1.04
CA ILE A 246 -20.61 -28.64 -0.25
C ILE A 246 -19.30 -28.22 -0.93
N ASP A 247 -19.19 -28.43 -2.25
CA ASP A 247 -18.02 -28.06 -3.03
C ASP A 247 -17.86 -26.53 -3.12
N ALA A 248 -18.97 -25.76 -3.20
CA ALA A 248 -18.95 -24.30 -3.12
C ALA A 248 -18.60 -23.74 -1.71
N MET A 249 -18.80 -24.54 -0.65
CA MET A 249 -18.42 -24.19 0.72
C MET A 249 -16.94 -24.46 1.02
N ASP A 250 -16.29 -25.39 0.33
CA ASP A 250 -14.86 -25.70 0.47
C ASP A 250 -13.94 -24.66 -0.18
N ASP A 251 -14.45 -23.84 -1.10
CA ASP A 251 -13.70 -22.75 -1.76
C ASP A 251 -13.56 -21.48 -0.89
N ILE A 252 -14.28 -21.40 0.23
CA ILE A 252 -14.27 -20.24 1.14
C ILE A 252 -13.45 -20.58 2.39
N VAL A 253 -12.14 -20.52 2.27
CA VAL A 253 -11.24 -20.72 3.42
C VAL A 253 -11.19 -19.44 4.26
N THR A 254 -11.53 -19.57 5.54
CA THR A 254 -11.51 -18.51 6.54
C THR A 254 -10.19 -18.49 7.34
N SER A 255 -9.07 -18.87 6.73
CA SER A 255 -7.78 -18.91 7.42
C SER A 255 -6.64 -18.42 6.54
N GLY A 256 -6.20 -17.18 6.79
CA GLY A 256 -4.86 -16.71 6.51
C GLY A 256 -4.18 -16.45 7.84
N ASP A 257 -3.16 -17.23 8.19
CA ASP A 257 -2.42 -17.11 9.45
C ASP A 257 -1.45 -15.91 9.40
N GLY A 258 -1.97 -14.68 9.48
CA GLY A 258 -1.12 -13.49 9.47
C GLY A 258 -0.39 -13.30 8.16
N GLU A 259 -1.02 -13.67 7.04
CA GLU A 259 -0.44 -13.52 5.71
C GLU A 259 -0.39 -12.04 5.29
N PRO A 260 0.69 -11.59 4.64
CA PRO A 260 0.79 -10.25 4.09
C PRO A 260 -0.22 -10.02 2.96
N TRP A 261 -0.84 -8.84 2.94
CA TRP A 261 -1.79 -8.39 1.92
C TRP A 261 -1.28 -7.15 1.19
N ASP A 262 -1.52 -7.11 -0.11
CA ASP A 262 -1.16 -5.99 -0.99
C ASP A 262 -2.42 -5.33 -1.57
N LEU A 263 -2.33 -4.02 -1.83
CA LEU A 263 -3.34 -3.27 -2.58
C LEU A 263 -3.01 -3.36 -4.07
N VAL A 264 -3.99 -3.75 -4.88
CA VAL A 264 -3.87 -3.82 -6.34
C VAL A 264 -4.95 -3.02 -7.04
#